data_AF-A0A6A4V0P6-F1
#
_entry.id   AF-A0A6A4V0P6-F1
#
_cell.length_a   1.000
_cell.length_b   1.000
_cell.length_c   1.000
_cell.angle_alpha   90.00
_cell.angle_beta   90.00
_cell.angle_gamma   90.00
#
_symmetry.space_group_name_H-M   'P 1'
#
loop_
_entity.id
_entity.type
_entity.pdbx_description
1 polymer ?
#
loop_
_entity_poly.entity_id
_entity_poly.type
_entity_poly.pdbx_seq_one_letter_code
_entity_poly.pdbx_strand_id
1 'polypeptide(L)'
;LISFFSNFIFATMVFVTDATFGMMQLNEAIVRIFSGSLIPLSFFPGWLKTIAYILPYASVYTVPTLILMNRYTPSELWVSLLTQLAWAIGLIIACNGLWAFIIKKMKVHGG
;
A
#
# COMPACT_ATOMS: atom_id res chain seq x y z
N LEU A 1 -3.25 -2.44 -8.81
CA LEU A 1 -3.34 -3.40 -7.68
C LEU A 1 -2.91 -2.76 -6.36
N ILE A 2 -1.71 -2.20 -6.25
CA ILE A 2 -1.22 -1.53 -5.03
C ILE A 2 -2.07 -0.31 -4.63
N SER A 3 -2.46 0.55 -5.57
CA SER A 3 -3.33 1.71 -5.27
C SER A 3 -4.70 1.27 -4.74
N PHE A 4 -5.26 0.18 -5.30
CA PHE A 4 -6.50 -0.42 -4.81
C PHE A 4 -6.35 -0.90 -3.37
N PHE A 5 -5.25 -1.59 -3.07
CA PHE A 5 -4.96 -2.13 -1.75
C PHE A 5 -4.73 -1.06 -0.68
N SER A 6 -3.99 -0.01 -1.02
CA SER A 6 -3.84 1.13 -0.12
C SER A 6 -5.18 1.79 0.16
N ASN A 7 -5.93 2.10 -0.90
CA ASN A 7 -7.26 2.72 -0.78
C ASN A 7 -8.18 1.87 0.10
N PHE A 8 -8.12 0.55 -0.06
CA PHE A 8 -8.88 -0.38 0.74
C PHE A 8 -8.55 -0.35 2.25
N ILE A 9 -7.27 -0.36 2.64
CA ILE A 9 -6.86 -0.28 4.06
C ILE A 9 -7.43 0.98 4.70
N PHE A 10 -7.24 2.12 4.05
CA PHE A 10 -7.70 3.40 4.57
C PHE A 10 -9.23 3.50 4.58
N ALA A 11 -9.91 3.03 3.52
CA ALA A 11 -11.36 2.94 3.48
C ALA A 11 -11.92 2.08 4.61
N THR A 12 -11.23 1.02 5.02
CA THR A 12 -11.69 0.19 6.14
C THR A 12 -11.44 0.87 7.49
N MET A 13 -10.36 1.65 7.63
CA MET A 13 -10.11 2.47 8.82
C MET A 13 -11.15 3.59 9.02
N VAL A 14 -11.80 4.04 7.94
CA VAL A 14 -12.91 5.01 8.02
C VAL A 14 -14.03 4.48 8.92
N PHE A 15 -14.41 3.22 8.80
CA PHE A 15 -15.47 2.63 9.64
C PHE A 15 -15.14 2.62 11.15
N VAL A 16 -13.86 2.70 11.51
CA VAL A 16 -13.42 2.74 12.92
C VAL A 16 -13.29 4.18 13.41
N THR A 17 -12.88 5.09 12.54
CA THR A 17 -12.50 6.48 12.91
C THR A 17 -13.54 7.53 12.57
N ASP A 18 -14.53 7.16 11.76
CA ASP A 18 -15.59 8.03 11.20
C ASP A 18 -15.03 9.28 10.47
N ALA A 19 -13.76 9.21 10.07
CA ALA A 19 -12.99 10.32 9.52
C ALA A 19 -12.58 10.04 8.06
N THR A 20 -13.58 9.97 7.16
CA THR A 20 -13.37 9.63 5.74
C THR A 20 -12.33 10.53 5.08
N PHE A 21 -12.50 11.85 5.21
CA PHE A 21 -11.60 12.82 4.59
C PHE A 21 -10.16 12.68 5.09
N GLY A 22 -9.96 12.65 6.42
CA GLY A 22 -8.63 12.54 7.00
C GLY A 22 -7.90 11.26 6.59
N MET A 23 -8.60 10.13 6.55
CA MET A 23 -8.02 8.86 6.12
C MET A 23 -7.65 8.83 4.64
N MET A 24 -8.47 9.42 3.77
CA MET A 24 -8.13 9.54 2.35
C MET A 24 -6.91 10.45 2.14
N GLN A 25 -6.83 11.58 2.85
CA GLN A 25 -5.67 12.47 2.77
C GLN A 25 -4.38 11.80 3.27
N LEU A 26 -4.45 11.04 4.36
CA LEU A 26 -3.29 10.29 4.88
C LEU A 26 -2.81 9.23 3.89
N ASN A 27 -3.74 8.50 3.27
CA ASN A 27 -3.41 7.55 2.22
C ASN A 27 -2.64 8.22 1.08
N GLU A 28 -3.19 9.30 0.53
CA GLU A 28 -2.56 10.01 -0.59
C GLU A 28 -1.15 10.50 -0.23
N ALA A 29 -0.97 11.03 0.98
CA ALA A 29 0.34 11.48 1.46
C ALA A 29 1.35 10.32 1.49
N ILE A 30 0.96 9.17 2.05
CA ILE A 30 1.81 7.98 2.12
C ILE A 30 2.16 7.47 0.73
N VAL A 31 1.17 7.34 -0.16
CA VAL A 31 1.40 6.89 -1.54
C VAL A 31 2.36 7.85 -2.25
N ARG A 32 2.18 9.17 -2.12
CA ARG A 32 3.05 10.15 -2.77
C ARG A 32 4.51 10.08 -2.30
N ILE A 33 4.73 9.91 -1.00
CA ILE A 33 6.08 9.83 -0.41
C ILE A 33 6.76 8.51 -0.79
N PHE A 34 6.09 7.37 -0.56
CA PHE A 34 6.72 6.05 -0.66
C PHE A 34 6.67 5.43 -2.06
N SER A 35 5.96 6.03 -3.01
CA SER A 35 6.01 5.60 -4.41
C SER A 35 7.16 6.21 -5.22
N GLY A 36 7.76 7.28 -4.70
CA GLY A 36 8.77 8.06 -5.39
C GLY A 36 8.22 9.16 -6.30
N SER A 37 6.91 9.46 -6.24
CA SER A 37 6.29 10.50 -7.07
C SER A 37 6.54 11.93 -6.57
N LEU A 38 6.68 12.12 -5.26
CA LEU A 38 7.06 13.41 -4.68
C LEU A 38 8.59 13.65 -4.79
N ILE A 39 9.37 12.68 -4.31
CA ILE A 39 10.84 12.67 -4.33
C ILE A 39 11.26 11.25 -4.71
N PRO A 40 12.16 11.05 -5.69
CA PRO A 40 12.58 9.71 -6.07
C PRO A 40 13.19 8.96 -4.88
N LEU A 41 12.81 7.68 -4.70
CA LEU A 41 13.25 6.87 -3.56
C LEU A 41 14.77 6.72 -3.46
N SER A 42 15.50 6.96 -4.56
CA SER A 42 16.96 7.00 -4.59
C SER A 42 17.57 8.08 -3.70
N PHE A 43 16.83 9.15 -3.37
CA PHE A 43 17.28 10.24 -2.50
C PHE A 43 17.03 9.94 -1.02
N PHE A 44 16.34 8.86 -0.67
CA PHE A 44 16.07 8.53 0.74
C PHE A 44 17.33 8.01 1.45
N PRO A 45 17.50 8.33 2.75
CA PRO A 45 18.57 7.74 3.55
C PRO A 45 18.42 6.23 3.60
N GLY A 46 19.54 5.49 3.72
CA GLY A 46 19.58 4.04 3.49
C GLY A 46 18.51 3.23 4.21
N TRP A 47 18.27 3.51 5.49
CA TRP A 47 17.23 2.81 6.27
C TRP A 47 15.81 3.08 5.74
N LEU A 48 15.50 4.33 5.38
CA LEU A 48 14.19 4.72 4.88
C LEU A 48 13.96 4.20 3.45
N LYS A 49 15.02 4.19 2.65
CA LYS A 49 15.02 3.59 1.32
C LYS A 49 14.66 2.11 1.40
N THR A 50 15.30 1.35 2.27
CA THR A 50 14.98 -0.08 2.47
C THR A 50 13.52 -0.29 2.84
N ILE A 51 12.98 0.51 3.77
CA ILE A 51 11.55 0.45 4.13
C ILE A 51 10.66 0.75 2.92
N ALA A 52 10.98 1.80 2.15
CA ALA A 52 10.20 2.18 0.98
C ALA A 52 10.14 1.09 -0.10
N TYR A 53 11.23 0.33 -0.30
CA TYR A 53 11.27 -0.78 -1.26
C TYR A 53 10.61 -2.07 -0.76
N ILE A 54 10.54 -2.27 0.56
CA ILE A 54 9.76 -3.39 1.16
C ILE A 54 8.26 -3.11 1.08
N LEU A 55 7.88 -1.85 1.23
CA LEU A 55 6.49 -1.40 1.11
C LEU A 55 5.97 -1.61 -0.32
N PRO A 56 4.65 -1.83 -0.49
CA PRO A 56 4.06 -2.06 -1.80
C PRO A 56 4.11 -0.80 -2.70
N TYR A 57 4.26 0.39 -2.12
CA TYR A 57 4.12 1.68 -2.81
C TYR A 57 5.17 1.94 -3.88
N ALA A 58 6.39 1.40 -3.72
CA ALA A 58 7.47 1.59 -4.70
C ALA A 58 7.08 1.11 -6.10
N SER A 59 6.18 0.13 -6.24
CA SER A 59 5.77 -0.35 -7.56
C SER A 59 4.71 0.49 -8.26
N VAL A 60 4.22 1.58 -7.65
CA VAL A 60 3.28 2.50 -8.28
C VAL A 60 3.96 3.41 -9.31
N TYR A 61 5.16 3.95 -8.98
CA TYR A 61 5.91 4.84 -9.88
C TYR A 61 7.36 4.38 -10.06
N THR A 62 8.08 4.09 -8.98
CA THR A 62 9.53 3.80 -9.05
C THR A 62 9.85 2.55 -9.90
N VAL A 63 9.18 1.42 -9.67
CA VAL A 63 9.42 0.19 -10.44
C VAL A 63 9.14 0.35 -11.95
N PRO A 64 7.96 0.83 -12.41
CA PRO A 64 7.71 0.99 -13.83
C PRO A 64 8.68 1.98 -14.50
N THR A 65 9.05 3.07 -13.82
CA THR A 65 10.08 4.00 -14.34
C THR A 65 11.42 3.30 -14.54
N LEU A 66 11.85 2.47 -13.60
CA LEU A 66 13.12 1.74 -13.71
C LEU A 66 13.09 0.64 -14.78
N ILE A 67 11.93 -0.02 -14.98
CA ILE A 67 11.71 -0.96 -16.08
C ILE A 67 11.83 -0.24 -17.43
N LEU A 68 11.16 0.91 -17.59
CA LEU A 68 11.23 1.72 -18.80
C LEU A 68 12.65 2.24 -19.08
N MET A 69 13.43 2.49 -18.02
CA MET A 69 14.83 2.87 -18.13
C MET A 69 15.78 1.68 -18.38
N ASN A 70 15.28 0.45 -18.59
CA ASN A 70 16.07 -0.77 -18.74
C ASN A 70 17.09 -1.00 -17.60
N ARG A 71 16.73 -0.59 -16.37
CA ARG A 71 17.57 -0.73 -15.18
C ARG A 71 17.26 -1.98 -14.35
N TYR A 72 16.25 -2.75 -14.74
CA TYR A 72 15.89 -4.01 -14.10
C TYR A 72 16.48 -5.20 -14.85
N THR A 73 17.13 -6.09 -14.12
CA THR A 73 17.43 -7.44 -14.59
C THR A 73 16.16 -8.31 -14.58
N PRO A 74 16.10 -9.40 -15.39
CA PRO A 74 14.95 -10.30 -15.41
C PRO A 74 14.60 -10.90 -14.04
N SER A 75 15.60 -11.16 -13.18
CA SER A 75 15.38 -11.67 -11.83
C SER A 75 14.71 -10.64 -10.92
N GLU A 76 15.13 -9.37 -10.96
CA GLU A 76 14.54 -8.30 -10.16
C GLU A 76 13.07 -8.01 -10.55
N LEU A 77 12.73 -8.23 -11.83
CA LEU A 77 11.36 -8.15 -12.32
C LEU A 77 10.47 -9.22 -11.65
N TRP A 78 10.93 -10.47 -11.64
CA TRP A 78 10.22 -11.58 -11.00
C TRP A 78 10.05 -11.37 -9.51
N VAL A 79 11.09 -10.91 -8.81
CA VAL A 79 11.01 -10.57 -7.39
C VAL A 79 9.94 -9.50 -7.16
N SER A 80 9.93 -8.43 -7.96
CA SER A 80 8.93 -7.37 -7.83
C SER A 80 7.49 -7.87 -8.04
N LEU A 81 7.27 -8.76 -9.01
CA LEU A 81 5.95 -9.37 -9.24
C LEU A 81 5.51 -10.27 -8.09
N LEU A 82 6.41 -11.09 -7.54
CA LEU A 82 6.12 -11.95 -6.39
C LEU A 82 5.82 -11.12 -5.13
N THR A 83 6.57 -10.05 -4.88
CA THR A 83 6.31 -9.13 -3.77
C THR A 83 4.92 -8.49 -3.90
N GLN A 84 4.52 -8.09 -5.11
CA GLN A 84 3.17 -7.57 -5.34
C GLN A 84 2.08 -8.60 -5.06
N LEU A 85 2.26 -9.85 -5.49
CA LEU A 85 1.32 -10.93 -5.22
C LEU A 85 1.22 -11.27 -3.73
N ALA A 86 2.35 -11.31 -3.02
CA ALA A 86 2.38 -11.55 -1.58
C ALA A 86 1.60 -10.48 -0.81
N TRP A 87 1.83 -9.20 -1.13
CA TRP A 87 1.07 -8.09 -0.55
C TRP A 87 -0.42 -8.16 -0.91
N ALA A 88 -0.74 -8.56 -2.14
CA ALA A 88 -2.13 -8.70 -2.55
C ALA A 88 -2.89 -9.73 -1.71
N ILE A 89 -2.29 -10.91 -1.50
CA ILE A 89 -2.88 -11.98 -0.69
C ILE A 89 -2.99 -11.56 0.77
N GLY A 90 -1.91 -11.02 1.36
CA GLY A 90 -1.90 -10.58 2.76
C GLY A 90 -2.99 -9.53 3.06
N LEU A 91 -3.23 -8.63 2.10
CA LEU A 91 -4.24 -7.57 2.26
C LEU A 91 -5.67 -8.08 2.06
N ILE A 92 -5.91 -9.06 1.19
CA ILE A 92 -7.21 -9.75 1.10
C ILE A 92 -7.55 -10.43 2.44
N ILE A 93 -6.56 -11.05 3.10
CA ILE A 93 -6.75 -11.70 4.40
C ILE A 93 -7.07 -10.64 5.47
N ALA A 94 -6.28 -9.56 5.54
CA ALA A 94 -6.52 -8.48 6.48
C ALA A 94 -7.91 -7.84 6.30
N CYS A 95 -8.31 -7.60 5.05
CA CYS A 95 -9.64 -7.11 4.67
C CYS A 95 -10.77 -7.98 5.24
N ASN A 96 -10.72 -9.29 4.98
CA ASN A 96 -11.72 -10.23 5.49
C ASN A 96 -11.77 -10.26 7.02
N GLY A 97 -10.60 -10.20 7.68
CA GLY A 97 -10.51 -10.15 9.14
C GLY A 97 -11.13 -8.87 9.72
N LEU A 98 -10.84 -7.72 9.12
CA LEU A 98 -11.33 -6.42 9.58
C LEU A 98 -12.84 -6.27 9.33
N TRP A 99 -13.35 -6.76 8.20
CA TRP A 99 -14.77 -6.85 7.92
C TRP A 99 -15.52 -7.69 8.95
N ALA A 100 -15.00 -8.88 9.29
CA ALA A 100 -15.58 -9.73 10.32
C ALA A 100 -15.60 -9.05 11.71
N PHE A 101 -14.54 -8.32 12.04
CA PHE A 101 -14.46 -7.55 13.28
C PHE A 101 -15.49 -6.40 13.33
N ILE A 102 -15.61 -5.63 12.25
CA ILE A 102 -16.56 -4.51 12.16
C ILE A 102 -18.01 -4.99 12.27
N ILE A 103 -18.39 -6.05 11.54
CA ILE A 103 -19.74 -6.63 11.62
C ILE A 103 -20.06 -7.06 13.06
N LYS A 104 -19.11 -7.69 13.75
CA LYS A 104 -19.30 -8.09 15.15
C LYS A 104 -19.51 -6.89 16.06
N LYS A 105 -18.77 -5.79 15.85
CA LYS A 105 -18.90 -4.54 16.64
C LYS A 105 -20.22 -3.82 16.36
N MET A 106 -20.69 -3.81 15.10
CA MET A 106 -21.96 -3.17 14.72
C MET A 106 -23.19 -3.90 15.27
N LYS A 107 -23.19 -5.23 15.32
CA LYS A 107 -24.28 -6.00 15.95
C LYS A 107 -24.52 -5.62 17.42
N VAL A 108 -23.46 -5.21 18.15
CA VAL A 108 -23.58 -4.81 19.56
C VAL A 108 -24.26 -3.43 19.73
N HIS A 109 -24.29 -2.60 18.69
CA HIS A 109 -24.92 -1.25 18.74
C HIS A 109 -26.29 -1.19 18.04
N GLY A 110 -26.76 -2.28 17.44
CA GLY A 110 -28.01 -2.33 16.66
C GLY A 110 -29.13 -3.21 17.23
N GLY A 111 -28.86 -4.05 18.24
CA GLY A 111 -29.77 -5.12 18.67
C GLY A 111 -29.56 -6.41 17.88
#